data_AF-A0A9P6E3J6-F1
#
_entry.id   AF-A0A9P6E3J6-F1
#
_cell.length_a   1.000
_cell.length_b   1.000
_cell.length_c   1.000
_cell.angle_alpha   90.00
_cell.angle_beta   90.00
_cell.angle_gamma   90.00
#
_symmetry.space_group_name_H-M   'P 1'
#
loop_
_entity.id
_entity.type
_entity.pdbx_description
1 polymer ?
#
loop_
_entity_poly.entity_id
_entity_poly.type
_entity_poly.pdbx_seq_one_letter_code
_entity_poly.pdbx_strand_id
1 'polypeptide(L)'
;MQIYVSRVTVDWVKLRANEKRDFFPSLGFPEEFFATSDRRIACASLYISLLHVRNAWLKHDIPIFAMIQHFCSHGGYRNIFCRIVTDPKANISRNQFFAMGEDDGFNTEILSLDQVLASSWSKIPHITMVGMSCEGNIEDFRRRLLESQQRLLPVDHRCGEADDCAHTISGTNISRLLVHFFAQHEQFPFRLRGVENQFDRVAGGLNKYFGKEAEETFMEARFGADEFGTGRSTRLATIEHFCLEYPHIFSKERWRLWRKTTGFWL
;
A
#
# COMPACT_ATOMS: atom_id res chain seq x y z
N MET A 1 13.19 19.55 -12.41
CA MET A 1 13.32 18.79 -11.14
C MET A 1 12.75 17.37 -11.25
N GLN A 2 11.50 17.19 -11.69
CA GLN A 2 10.85 15.86 -11.78
C GLN A 2 11.64 14.80 -12.58
N ILE A 3 12.20 15.15 -13.75
CA ILE A 3 13.03 14.23 -14.57
C ILE A 3 14.24 13.73 -13.77
N TYR A 4 14.98 14.65 -13.14
CA TYR A 4 16.16 14.31 -12.34
C TYR A 4 15.80 13.41 -11.16
N VAL A 5 14.77 13.78 -10.39
CA VAL A 5 14.31 12.97 -9.25
C VAL A 5 13.88 11.57 -9.72
N SER A 6 13.14 11.46 -10.81
CA SER A 6 12.67 10.17 -11.34
C SER A 6 13.83 9.24 -11.71
N ARG A 7 14.89 9.79 -12.32
CA ARG A 7 16.09 9.03 -12.69
C ARG A 7 16.87 8.60 -11.46
N VAL A 8 17.11 9.52 -10.52
CA VAL A 8 17.80 9.19 -9.26
C VAL A 8 17.05 8.11 -8.48
N THR A 9 15.72 8.17 -8.43
CA THR A 9 14.91 7.12 -7.78
C THR A 9 15.05 5.78 -8.48
N VAL A 10 14.96 5.74 -9.81
CA VAL A 10 15.15 4.49 -10.59
C VAL A 10 16.56 3.94 -10.41
N ASP A 11 17.57 4.78 -10.49
CA ASP A 11 18.97 4.39 -10.31
C ASP A 11 19.20 3.85 -8.89
N TRP A 12 18.58 4.46 -7.87
CA TRP A 12 18.61 3.96 -6.50
C TRP A 12 17.96 2.57 -6.38
N VAL A 13 16.80 2.34 -7.02
CA VAL A 13 16.15 1.02 -7.04
C VAL A 13 17.06 -0.02 -7.71
N LYS A 14 17.62 0.31 -8.89
CA LYS A 14 18.58 -0.56 -9.61
C LYS A 14 19.78 -0.91 -8.74
N LEU A 15 20.40 0.09 -8.10
CA LEU A 15 21.55 -0.10 -7.22
C LEU A 15 21.21 -0.98 -6.03
N ARG A 16 20.12 -0.70 -5.30
CA ARG A 16 19.76 -1.44 -4.09
C ARG A 16 19.40 -2.89 -4.36
N ALA A 17 18.73 -3.15 -5.47
CA ALA A 17 18.38 -4.51 -5.82
C ALA A 17 19.60 -5.34 -6.26
N ASN A 18 20.63 -4.71 -6.81
CA ASN A 18 21.88 -5.36 -7.19
C ASN A 18 22.87 -5.53 -6.03
N GLU A 19 23.00 -4.52 -5.15
CA GLU A 19 23.95 -4.51 -4.02
C GLU A 19 23.69 -5.63 -3.02
N LYS A 20 22.41 -5.89 -2.73
CA LYS A 20 22.06 -6.84 -1.70
C LYS A 20 21.95 -8.27 -2.20
N ARG A 21 21.87 -8.51 -3.52
CA ARG A 21 21.58 -9.83 -4.15
C ARG A 21 20.38 -10.58 -3.53
N ASP A 22 19.60 -9.91 -2.68
CA ASP A 22 18.52 -10.51 -1.88
C ASP A 22 17.35 -10.94 -2.80
N PHE A 23 17.19 -10.35 -3.99
CA PHE A 23 16.05 -10.60 -4.90
C PHE A 23 16.38 -11.06 -6.30
N PHE A 24 17.44 -10.52 -6.91
CA PHE A 24 17.78 -10.84 -8.30
C PHE A 24 19.11 -11.58 -8.29
N PRO A 25 19.12 -12.90 -8.50
CA PRO A 25 20.36 -13.65 -8.61
C PRO A 25 21.10 -13.20 -9.87
N SER A 26 22.32 -12.67 -9.73
CA SER A 26 23.39 -12.55 -10.75
C SER A 26 23.11 -11.87 -12.11
N LEU A 27 21.86 -11.57 -12.49
CA LEU A 27 21.47 -11.09 -13.82
C LEU A 27 21.19 -9.58 -13.88
N GLY A 28 21.29 -8.89 -12.74
CA GLY A 28 20.87 -7.49 -12.63
C GLY A 28 19.34 -7.35 -12.58
N PHE A 29 18.86 -6.16 -12.21
CA PHE A 29 17.43 -5.87 -12.24
C PHE A 29 16.91 -5.80 -13.70
N PRO A 30 15.84 -6.54 -14.04
CA PRO A 30 15.28 -6.57 -15.40
C PRO A 30 14.84 -5.19 -15.91
N GLU A 31 15.22 -4.85 -17.14
CA GLU A 31 14.76 -3.62 -17.81
C GLU A 31 13.25 -3.66 -18.11
N GLU A 32 12.64 -4.84 -18.16
CA GLU A 32 11.20 -5.06 -18.29
C GLU A 32 10.41 -4.40 -17.15
N PHE A 33 11.02 -4.25 -15.97
CA PHE A 33 10.41 -3.59 -14.82
C PHE A 33 10.67 -2.10 -14.77
N PHE A 34 11.35 -1.52 -15.74
CA PHE A 34 11.52 -0.08 -15.86
C PHE A 34 10.91 0.43 -17.17
N ALA A 35 10.43 1.66 -17.12
CA ALA A 35 9.98 2.37 -18.29
C ALA A 35 10.46 3.81 -18.24
N THR A 36 10.61 4.42 -19.41
CA THR A 36 10.88 5.85 -19.54
C THR A 36 9.86 6.45 -20.50
N SER A 37 9.15 7.48 -20.04
CA SER A 37 8.18 8.20 -20.87
C SER A 37 8.87 9.03 -21.96
N ASP A 38 8.10 9.52 -22.94
CA ASP A 38 8.63 10.43 -23.97
C ASP A 38 9.10 11.76 -23.39
N ARG A 39 8.62 12.12 -22.20
CA ARG A 39 9.11 13.26 -21.41
C ARG A 39 10.33 12.93 -20.55
N ARG A 40 10.95 11.77 -20.78
CA ARG A 40 12.16 11.27 -20.09
C ARG A 40 11.98 11.03 -18.58
N ILE A 41 10.74 10.84 -18.12
CA ILE A 41 10.46 10.41 -16.74
C ILE A 41 10.69 8.92 -16.66
N ALA A 42 11.62 8.49 -15.80
CA ALA A 42 11.92 7.08 -15.57
C ALA A 42 11.11 6.57 -14.38
N CYS A 43 10.61 5.34 -14.45
CA CYS A 43 9.85 4.72 -13.37
C CYS A 43 10.12 3.22 -13.33
N ALA A 44 10.12 2.64 -12.13
CA ALA A 44 10.05 1.21 -11.92
C ALA A 44 8.57 0.80 -11.84
N SER A 45 8.24 -0.43 -12.19
CA SER A 45 6.88 -0.91 -12.07
C SER A 45 6.43 -0.90 -10.61
N LEU A 46 5.18 -0.54 -10.39
CA LEU A 46 4.65 -0.31 -9.06
C LEU A 46 4.70 -1.56 -8.17
N TYR A 47 4.26 -2.70 -8.71
CA TYR A 47 4.28 -3.98 -8.01
C TYR A 47 5.69 -4.41 -7.60
N ILE A 48 6.66 -4.30 -8.50
CA ILE A 48 8.05 -4.68 -8.22
C ILE A 48 8.65 -3.73 -7.18
N SER A 49 8.39 -2.42 -7.32
CA SER A 49 8.86 -1.42 -6.35
C SER A 49 8.34 -1.69 -4.94
N LEU A 50 7.06 -2.07 -4.81
CA LEU A 50 6.48 -2.48 -3.52
C LEU A 50 7.27 -3.62 -2.89
N LEU A 51 7.54 -4.68 -3.64
CA LEU A 51 8.21 -5.87 -3.09
C LEU A 51 9.61 -5.52 -2.55
N HIS A 52 10.34 -4.62 -3.22
CA HIS A 52 11.61 -4.11 -2.69
C HIS A 52 11.45 -3.25 -1.43
N VAL A 53 10.47 -2.35 -1.45
CA VAL A 53 10.19 -1.47 -0.31
C VAL A 53 9.76 -2.30 0.91
N ARG A 54 8.89 -3.30 0.73
CA ARG A 54 8.47 -4.25 1.76
C ARG A 54 9.66 -4.99 2.35
N ASN A 55 10.54 -5.55 1.52
CA ASN A 55 11.73 -6.20 2.06
C ASN A 55 12.60 -5.24 2.86
N ALA A 56 12.77 -4.00 2.39
CA ALA A 56 13.50 -2.99 3.15
C ALA A 56 12.83 -2.73 4.50
N TRP A 57 11.50 -2.68 4.56
CA TRP A 57 10.76 -2.54 5.82
C TRP A 57 11.06 -3.67 6.80
N LEU A 58 11.00 -4.93 6.33
CA LEU A 58 11.31 -6.09 7.16
C LEU A 58 12.77 -6.12 7.62
N LYS A 59 13.72 -5.92 6.69
CA LYS A 59 15.16 -6.02 6.96
C LYS A 59 15.67 -4.94 7.92
N HIS A 60 15.03 -3.78 7.91
CA HIS A 60 15.45 -2.62 8.69
C HIS A 60 14.52 -2.29 9.86
N ASP A 61 13.55 -3.17 10.16
CA ASP A 61 12.52 -2.96 11.20
C ASP A 61 11.92 -1.55 11.09
N ILE A 62 11.51 -1.17 9.88
CA ILE A 62 11.00 0.17 9.61
C ILE A 62 9.60 0.26 10.23
N PRO A 63 9.34 1.25 11.10
CA PRO A 63 8.06 1.34 11.77
C PRO A 63 6.99 1.87 10.81
N ILE A 64 5.84 1.18 10.80
CA ILE A 64 4.72 1.47 9.91
C ILE A 64 3.48 1.80 10.73
N PHE A 65 2.76 2.82 10.28
CA PHE A 65 1.49 3.24 10.85
C PHE A 65 0.45 3.31 9.72
N ALA A 66 -0.77 2.84 9.97
CA ALA A 66 -1.86 3.02 9.04
C ALA A 66 -3.05 3.69 9.73
N MET A 67 -3.70 4.60 9.02
CA MET A 67 -4.99 5.17 9.39
C MET A 67 -5.98 4.84 8.29
N ILE A 68 -6.99 4.03 8.61
CA ILE A 68 -8.04 3.62 7.68
C ILE A 68 -9.33 4.34 8.09
N GLN A 69 -9.87 5.17 7.20
CA GLN A 69 -11.12 5.86 7.41
C GLN A 69 -12.29 4.98 6.96
N HIS A 70 -12.99 4.36 7.91
CA HIS A 70 -14.14 3.51 7.61
C HIS A 70 -15.43 4.33 7.53
N PHE A 71 -16.10 4.32 6.38
CA PHE A 71 -17.38 5.02 6.13
C PHE A 71 -18.55 4.07 6.37
N CYS A 72 -19.30 4.29 7.45
CA CYS A 72 -20.43 3.45 7.85
C CYS A 72 -21.63 3.63 6.89
N SER A 73 -22.43 2.57 6.71
CA SER A 73 -23.59 2.57 5.81
C SER A 73 -24.70 3.54 6.26
N HIS A 74 -24.77 3.80 7.56
CA HIS A 74 -25.72 4.72 8.19
C HIS A 74 -25.26 6.19 8.16
N GLY A 75 -24.12 6.48 7.51
CA GLY A 75 -23.54 7.81 7.36
C GLY A 75 -22.36 8.09 8.29
N GLY A 76 -21.53 9.06 7.87
CA GLY A 76 -20.29 9.47 8.53
C GLY A 76 -19.18 8.42 8.49
N TYR A 77 -18.13 8.58 9.32
CA TYR A 77 -16.95 7.71 9.30
C TYR A 77 -16.26 7.59 10.67
N ARG A 78 -15.46 6.54 10.85
CA ARG A 78 -14.57 6.32 12.00
C ARG A 78 -13.15 6.00 11.52
N ASN A 79 -12.15 6.56 12.19
CA ASN A 79 -10.76 6.22 11.91
C ASN A 79 -10.37 4.96 12.69
N ILE A 80 -9.79 4.00 11.98
CA ILE A 80 -9.13 2.82 12.53
C ILE A 80 -7.63 3.10 12.49
N PHE A 81 -6.97 3.07 13.64
CA PHE A 81 -5.53 3.29 13.74
C PHE A 81 -4.83 1.96 13.91
N CYS A 82 -3.88 1.69 13.04
CA CYS A 82 -3.13 0.45 13.03
C CYS A 82 -1.65 0.75 13.22
N ARG A 83 -1.02 0.06 14.16
CA ARG A 83 0.43 -0.01 14.24
C ARG A 83 0.86 -1.33 13.62
N ILE A 84 1.76 -1.26 12.64
CA ILE A 84 2.23 -2.42 11.90
C ILE A 84 3.71 -2.60 12.25
N VAL A 85 4.01 -3.72 12.88
CA VAL A 85 5.36 -4.06 13.37
C VAL A 85 5.82 -5.37 12.74
N THR A 86 7.13 -5.56 12.58
CA THR A 86 7.63 -6.86 12.11
C THR A 86 7.26 -7.94 13.11
N ASP A 87 6.78 -9.08 12.62
CA ASP A 87 6.55 -10.24 13.48
C ASP A 87 7.86 -11.03 13.65
N PRO A 88 8.47 -11.05 14.85
CA PRO A 88 9.70 -11.80 15.09
C PRO A 88 9.52 -13.31 14.97
N LYS A 89 8.27 -13.80 14.99
CA LYS A 89 7.93 -15.22 14.83
C LYS A 89 7.57 -15.58 13.38
N ALA A 90 7.50 -14.60 12.48
CA ALA A 90 7.18 -14.86 11.09
C ALA A 90 8.23 -15.75 10.45
N ASN A 91 7.76 -16.84 9.84
CA ASN A 91 8.61 -17.69 9.02
C ASN A 91 8.68 -17.10 7.61
N ILE A 92 9.51 -16.06 7.44
CA ILE A 92 9.70 -15.38 6.16
C ILE A 92 10.63 -16.23 5.30
N SER A 93 10.13 -16.62 4.13
CA SER A 93 10.87 -17.38 3.13
C SER A 93 12.07 -16.57 2.67
N ARG A 94 13.27 -17.04 2.99
CA ARG A 94 14.49 -16.22 2.91
C ARG A 94 14.92 -15.81 1.49
N ASN A 95 14.40 -16.43 0.41
CA ASN A 95 15.03 -16.33 -0.92
C ASN A 95 14.07 -16.40 -2.13
N GLN A 96 12.76 -16.19 -1.97
CA GLN A 96 11.83 -16.31 -3.11
C GLN A 96 11.01 -15.04 -3.30
N PHE A 97 11.14 -14.44 -4.49
CA PHE A 97 10.49 -13.18 -4.86
C PHE A 97 8.96 -13.25 -4.71
N PHE A 98 8.35 -14.39 -5.06
CA PHE A 98 6.92 -14.63 -4.89
C PHE A 98 6.54 -14.86 -3.42
N ALA A 99 7.37 -15.58 -2.66
CA ALA A 99 7.10 -15.84 -1.25
C ALA A 99 7.07 -14.54 -0.45
N MET A 100 7.86 -13.52 -0.83
CA MET A 100 7.72 -12.20 -0.26
C MET A 100 6.35 -11.54 -0.48
N GLY A 101 5.65 -11.83 -1.57
CA GLY A 101 4.31 -11.27 -1.77
C GLY A 101 3.31 -11.83 -0.75
N GLU A 102 3.49 -13.10 -0.40
CA GLU A 102 2.53 -13.88 0.38
C GLU A 102 2.92 -14.08 1.85
N ASP A 103 4.21 -13.98 2.19
CA ASP A 103 4.72 -14.19 3.54
C ASP A 103 4.16 -13.12 4.49
N ASP A 104 3.55 -13.56 5.59
CA ASP A 104 3.13 -12.63 6.63
C ASP A 104 4.31 -12.31 7.55
N GLY A 105 4.98 -11.19 7.27
CA GLY A 105 6.10 -10.70 8.05
C GLY A 105 5.72 -9.66 9.10
N PHE A 106 4.43 -9.33 9.24
CA PHE A 106 3.99 -8.20 10.06
C PHE A 106 2.84 -8.59 10.99
N ASN A 107 2.84 -8.04 12.20
CA ASN A 107 1.68 -8.03 13.07
C ASN A 107 1.00 -6.67 13.01
N THR A 108 -0.33 -6.68 12.90
CA THR A 108 -1.15 -5.47 12.89
C THR A 108 -1.86 -5.31 14.23
N GLU A 109 -1.51 -4.26 14.97
CA GLU A 109 -2.12 -3.89 16.25
C GLU A 109 -3.15 -2.78 16.01
N ILE A 110 -4.42 -3.01 16.36
CA ILE A 110 -5.45 -1.97 16.36
C ILE A 110 -5.36 -1.15 17.64
N LEU A 111 -5.34 0.18 17.50
CA LEU A 111 -5.15 1.12 18.59
C LEU A 111 -6.28 2.15 18.66
N SER A 112 -6.57 2.60 19.88
CA SER A 112 -7.38 3.80 20.10
C SER A 112 -6.56 5.07 19.85
N LEU A 113 -7.26 6.18 19.63
CA LEU A 113 -6.63 7.50 19.49
C LEU A 113 -5.75 7.84 20.69
N ASP A 114 -6.24 7.59 21.91
CA ASP A 114 -5.50 7.88 23.15
C ASP A 114 -4.24 7.03 23.26
N GLN A 115 -4.29 5.77 22.85
CA GLN A 115 -3.10 4.90 22.80
C GLN A 115 -2.06 5.45 21.83
N VAL A 116 -2.46 5.92 20.65
CA VAL A 116 -1.53 6.55 19.69
C VAL A 116 -0.92 7.83 20.28
N LEU A 117 -1.72 8.70 20.90
CA LEU A 117 -1.26 9.97 21.46
C LEU A 117 -0.34 9.82 22.68
N ALA A 118 -0.63 8.85 23.55
CA ALA A 118 0.15 8.60 24.76
C ALA A 118 1.48 7.89 24.49
N SER A 119 1.57 7.14 23.40
CA SER A 119 2.72 6.30 23.10
C SER A 119 3.98 7.08 22.74
N SER A 120 5.15 6.59 23.17
CA SER A 120 6.44 7.16 22.79
C SER A 120 6.78 6.90 21.32
N TRP A 121 6.38 5.74 20.78
CA TRP A 121 6.65 5.38 19.39
C TRP A 121 5.94 6.33 18.41
N SER A 122 4.78 6.92 18.74
CA SER A 122 4.10 7.85 17.83
C SER A 122 4.86 9.17 17.62
N LYS A 123 5.94 9.40 18.37
CA LYS A 123 6.81 10.58 18.30
C LYS A 123 8.06 10.38 17.44
N ILE A 124 8.23 9.21 16.81
CA ILE A 124 9.27 9.00 15.79
C ILE A 124 8.64 8.89 14.39
N PRO A 125 9.38 9.19 13.31
CA PRO A 125 8.87 9.08 11.95
C PRO A 125 8.48 7.64 11.59
N HIS A 126 7.32 7.47 10.97
CA HIS A 126 6.80 6.19 10.46
C HIS A 126 6.53 6.31 8.97
N ILE A 127 6.62 5.19 8.26
CA ILE A 127 5.89 5.08 7.00
C ILE A 127 4.41 5.05 7.33
N THR A 128 3.72 6.13 6.99
CA THR A 128 2.30 6.30 7.25
C THR A 128 1.50 6.01 5.99
N MET A 129 0.59 5.06 6.12
CA MET A 129 -0.42 4.73 5.13
C MET A 129 -1.74 5.38 5.53
N VAL A 130 -2.36 6.10 4.59
CA VAL A 130 -3.74 6.56 4.77
C VAL A 130 -4.59 5.84 3.76
N GLY A 131 -5.64 5.20 4.25
CA GLY A 131 -6.60 4.50 3.42
C GLY A 131 -8.03 4.79 3.84
N MET A 132 -8.94 4.22 3.07
CA MET A 132 -10.36 4.27 3.32
C MET A 132 -10.95 2.88 3.22
N SER A 133 -12.09 2.68 3.88
CA SER A 133 -12.88 1.47 3.74
C SER A 133 -14.37 1.79 3.80
N CYS A 134 -15.18 1.01 3.10
CA CYS A 134 -16.62 0.97 3.29
C CYS A 134 -17.18 -0.34 2.71
N GLU A 135 -18.35 -0.74 3.18
CA GLU A 135 -19.10 -1.81 2.53
C GLU A 135 -19.45 -1.42 1.09
N GLY A 136 -18.84 -2.10 0.11
CA GLY A 136 -19.05 -1.87 -1.31
C GLY A 136 -17.76 -1.59 -2.09
N ASN A 137 -17.92 -0.87 -3.19
CA ASN A 137 -16.83 -0.50 -4.09
C ASN A 137 -16.55 1.01 -4.06
N ILE A 138 -15.60 1.44 -4.90
CA ILE A 138 -15.20 2.86 -4.99
C ILE A 138 -16.34 3.83 -5.34
N GLU A 139 -17.38 3.40 -6.07
CA GLU A 139 -18.55 4.24 -6.35
C GLU A 139 -19.46 4.37 -5.13
N ASP A 140 -19.62 3.30 -4.35
CA ASP A 140 -20.30 3.36 -3.05
C ASP A 140 -19.57 4.31 -2.10
N PHE A 141 -18.23 4.26 -2.09
CA PHE A 141 -17.42 5.22 -1.35
C PHE A 141 -17.69 6.65 -1.82
N ARG A 142 -17.66 6.94 -3.13
CA ARG A 142 -17.93 8.29 -3.65
C ARG A 142 -19.30 8.80 -3.24
N ARG A 143 -20.33 7.96 -3.32
CA ARG A 143 -21.68 8.29 -2.84
C ARG A 143 -21.67 8.62 -1.34
N ARG A 144 -21.07 7.75 -0.51
CA ARG A 144 -20.95 7.96 0.94
C ARG A 144 -20.09 9.19 1.27
N LEU A 145 -19.10 9.53 0.46
CA LEU A 145 -18.27 10.72 0.64
C LEU A 145 -19.12 11.98 0.48
N LEU A 146 -19.96 12.05 -0.55
CA LEU A 146 -20.88 13.16 -0.79
C LEU A 146 -21.93 13.29 0.34
N GLU A 147 -22.41 12.16 0.85
CA GLU A 147 -23.35 12.11 1.98
C GLU A 147 -22.68 12.47 3.33
N SER A 148 -21.44 12.00 3.55
CA SER A 148 -20.67 12.20 4.79
C SER A 148 -19.97 13.55 4.90
N GLN A 149 -19.86 14.31 3.80
CA GLN A 149 -19.44 15.72 3.84
C GLN A 149 -20.26 16.56 4.81
N GLN A 150 -21.41 16.04 5.27
CA GLN A 150 -22.29 16.74 6.19
C GLN A 150 -21.97 16.50 7.67
N ARG A 151 -21.39 15.37 8.12
CA ARG A 151 -21.21 15.07 9.57
C ARG A 151 -20.07 14.08 9.87
N LEU A 152 -19.22 14.41 10.87
CA LEU A 152 -18.50 13.37 11.61
C LEU A 152 -19.50 12.61 12.45
N LEU A 153 -19.35 11.29 12.51
CA LEU A 153 -19.89 10.59 13.66
C LEU A 153 -19.10 11.04 14.90
N PRO A 154 -19.77 11.34 16.03
CA PRO A 154 -19.08 11.58 17.29
C PRO A 154 -18.07 10.47 17.56
N VAL A 155 -16.94 10.79 18.21
CA VAL A 155 -15.92 9.79 18.57
C VAL A 155 -16.52 8.62 19.37
N ASP A 156 -17.59 8.88 20.12
CA ASP A 156 -18.32 7.90 20.93
C ASP A 156 -19.40 7.12 20.16
N HIS A 157 -19.61 7.42 18.89
CA HIS A 157 -20.56 6.68 18.07
C HIS A 157 -20.02 5.30 17.75
N ARG A 158 -20.60 4.29 18.39
CA ARG A 158 -20.29 2.88 18.13
C ARG A 158 -21.00 2.44 16.86
N CYS A 159 -20.23 2.36 15.78
CA CYS A 159 -20.64 1.72 14.53
C CYS A 159 -19.99 0.33 14.48
N GLY A 160 -20.81 -0.72 14.53
CA GLY A 160 -20.35 -2.12 14.49
C GLY A 160 -19.54 -2.43 13.23
N GLU A 161 -19.89 -1.85 12.08
CA GLU A 161 -19.16 -2.03 10.81
C GLU A 161 -17.69 -1.62 10.92
N ALA A 162 -17.40 -0.55 11.67
CA ALA A 162 -16.02 -0.09 11.87
C ALA A 162 -15.24 -1.01 12.83
N ASP A 163 -15.91 -1.60 13.83
CA ASP A 163 -15.30 -2.58 14.72
C ASP A 163 -15.04 -3.91 13.99
N ASP A 164 -15.98 -4.36 13.15
CA ASP A 164 -15.82 -5.55 12.30
C ASP A 164 -14.69 -5.37 11.27
N CYS A 165 -14.63 -4.19 10.65
CA CYS A 165 -13.54 -3.82 9.76
C CYS A 165 -12.19 -3.83 10.49
N ALA A 166 -12.11 -3.23 11.69
CA ALA A 166 -10.89 -3.24 12.50
C ALA A 166 -10.46 -4.66 12.89
N HIS A 167 -11.41 -5.53 13.24
CA HIS A 167 -11.14 -6.93 13.55
C HIS A 167 -10.61 -7.68 12.32
N THR A 168 -11.21 -7.45 11.15
CA THR A 168 -10.78 -8.03 9.88
C THR A 168 -9.37 -7.58 9.52
N ILE A 169 -9.07 -6.28 9.65
CA ILE A 169 -7.73 -5.72 9.40
C ILE A 169 -6.69 -6.36 10.34
N SER A 170 -7.01 -6.53 11.63
CA SER A 170 -6.11 -7.14 12.61
C SER A 170 -5.74 -8.58 12.28
N GLY A 171 -6.65 -9.33 11.66
CA GLY A 171 -6.43 -10.72 11.23
C GLY A 171 -5.94 -10.87 9.80
N THR A 172 -5.75 -9.76 9.07
CA THR A 172 -5.32 -9.79 7.66
C THR A 172 -3.80 -9.73 7.59
N ASN A 173 -3.22 -10.57 6.74
CA ASN A 173 -1.85 -10.41 6.27
C ASN A 173 -1.72 -9.12 5.46
N ILE A 174 -1.15 -8.08 6.07
CA ILE A 174 -1.06 -6.76 5.45
C ILE A 174 -0.12 -6.74 4.24
N SER A 175 0.85 -7.66 4.19
CA SER A 175 1.69 -7.83 2.99
C SER A 175 0.83 -8.21 1.80
N ARG A 176 -0.04 -9.19 1.98
CA ARG A 176 -0.95 -9.68 0.94
C ARG A 176 -1.94 -8.59 0.52
N LEU A 177 -2.49 -7.82 1.47
CA LEU A 177 -3.33 -6.64 1.16
C LEU A 177 -2.60 -5.70 0.20
N LEU A 178 -1.37 -5.30 0.54
CA LEU A 178 -0.60 -4.36 -0.28
C LEU A 178 -0.28 -4.95 -1.65
N VAL A 179 0.11 -6.21 -1.71
CA VAL A 179 0.44 -6.92 -2.96
C VAL A 179 -0.76 -6.96 -3.90
N HIS A 180 -1.94 -7.32 -3.40
CA HIS A 180 -3.20 -7.28 -4.16
C HIS A 180 -3.54 -5.87 -4.63
N PHE A 181 -3.47 -4.89 -3.73
CA PHE A 181 -3.71 -3.48 -4.04
C PHE A 181 -2.81 -3.03 -5.19
N PHE A 182 -1.50 -3.16 -5.06
CA PHE A 182 -0.53 -2.65 -6.03
C PHE A 182 -0.47 -3.48 -7.33
N ALA A 183 -0.83 -4.77 -7.31
CA ALA A 183 -0.92 -5.58 -8.52
C ALA A 183 -2.07 -5.15 -9.43
N GLN A 184 -3.19 -4.68 -8.86
CA GLN A 184 -4.34 -4.19 -9.63
C GLN A 184 -4.13 -2.79 -10.22
N HIS A 185 -3.23 -1.98 -9.63
CA HIS A 185 -2.97 -0.60 -10.05
C HIS A 185 -2.18 -0.50 -11.36
N GLU A 186 -2.18 0.69 -11.97
CA GLU A 186 -1.30 0.97 -13.10
C GLU A 186 0.15 0.74 -12.70
N GLN A 187 0.84 -0.11 -13.46
CA GLN A 187 2.22 -0.47 -13.16
C GLN A 187 3.19 0.65 -13.50
N PHE A 188 2.84 1.51 -14.46
CA PHE A 188 3.59 2.72 -14.78
C PHE A 188 2.65 3.93 -14.84
N PRO A 189 3.08 5.12 -14.39
CA PRO A 189 2.24 6.33 -14.35
C PRO A 189 2.08 7.00 -15.73
N PHE A 190 2.43 6.29 -16.80
CA PHE A 190 2.36 6.77 -18.18
C PHE A 190 2.19 5.58 -19.12
N ARG A 191 1.62 5.86 -20.29
CA ARG A 191 1.51 4.86 -21.36
C ARG A 191 2.89 4.42 -21.82
N LEU A 192 3.07 3.11 -21.93
CA LEU A 192 4.26 2.53 -22.52
C LEU A 192 4.31 2.82 -24.03
N ARG A 193 5.51 2.71 -24.61
CA ARG A 193 5.68 2.95 -26.05
C ARG A 193 5.03 1.82 -26.85
N GLY A 194 4.32 2.17 -27.91
CA GLY A 194 3.57 1.22 -28.72
C GLY A 194 2.23 0.83 -28.09
N VAL A 195 1.74 -0.37 -28.41
CA VAL A 195 0.49 -0.94 -27.88
C VAL A 195 0.80 -1.94 -26.75
N GLU A 196 1.90 -1.72 -26.03
CA GLU A 196 2.36 -2.62 -24.98
C GLU A 196 1.46 -2.52 -23.74
N ASN A 197 0.94 -3.66 -23.29
CA ASN A 197 0.19 -3.76 -22.05
C ASN A 197 1.16 -3.84 -20.87
N GLN A 198 1.06 -2.88 -19.94
CA GLN A 198 1.93 -2.80 -18.78
C GLN A 198 1.88 -4.03 -17.87
N PHE A 199 0.73 -4.67 -17.76
CA PHE A 199 0.57 -5.85 -16.92
C PHE A 199 1.20 -7.07 -17.58
N ASP A 200 1.02 -7.23 -18.89
CA ASP A 200 1.63 -8.34 -19.64
C ASP A 200 3.15 -8.21 -19.67
N ARG A 201 3.68 -6.98 -19.74
CA ARG A 201 5.12 -6.68 -19.60
C ARG A 201 5.65 -7.11 -18.24
N VAL A 202 4.97 -6.76 -17.15
CA VAL A 202 5.38 -7.15 -15.79
C VAL A 202 5.25 -8.66 -15.59
N ALA A 203 4.13 -9.27 -15.99
CA ALA A 203 3.90 -10.71 -15.93
C ALA A 203 4.96 -11.51 -16.70
N GLY A 204 5.23 -11.12 -17.95
CA GLY A 204 6.26 -11.75 -18.77
C GLY A 204 7.67 -11.57 -18.21
N GLY A 205 7.96 -10.41 -17.62
CA GLY A 205 9.20 -10.19 -16.86
C GLY A 205 9.31 -11.12 -15.66
N LEU A 206 8.25 -11.25 -14.86
CA LEU A 206 8.22 -12.15 -13.71
C LEU A 206 8.48 -13.60 -14.14
N ASN A 207 7.80 -14.07 -15.19
CA ASN A 207 8.02 -15.42 -15.72
C ASN A 207 9.47 -15.63 -16.18
N LYS A 208 9.98 -14.70 -16.98
CA LYS A 208 11.34 -14.79 -17.55
C LYS A 208 12.43 -14.86 -16.48
N TYR A 209 12.30 -14.11 -15.39
CA TYR A 209 13.35 -13.97 -14.39
C TYR A 209 13.13 -14.79 -13.11
N PHE A 210 11.88 -15.15 -12.81
CA PHE A 210 11.50 -15.83 -11.57
C PHE A 210 10.67 -17.10 -11.79
N GLY A 211 10.34 -17.43 -13.05
CA GLY A 211 9.54 -18.59 -13.40
C GLY A 211 8.04 -18.34 -13.39
N LYS A 212 7.30 -19.31 -13.94
CA LYS A 212 5.85 -19.22 -14.16
C LYS A 212 5.05 -18.98 -12.89
N GLU A 213 5.48 -19.54 -11.76
CA GLU A 213 4.81 -19.36 -10.47
C GLU A 213 4.76 -17.86 -10.07
N ALA A 214 5.81 -17.09 -10.35
CA ALA A 214 5.83 -15.66 -10.03
C ALA A 214 4.87 -14.84 -10.90
N GLU A 215 4.71 -15.22 -12.17
CA GLU A 215 3.68 -14.66 -13.05
C GLU A 215 2.28 -14.99 -12.51
N GLU A 216 2.04 -16.25 -12.15
CA GLU A 216 0.75 -16.71 -11.64
C GLU A 216 0.38 -15.99 -10.34
N THR A 217 1.30 -15.83 -9.39
CA THR A 217 1.07 -15.07 -8.15
C THR A 217 0.72 -13.60 -8.43
N PHE A 218 1.43 -12.95 -9.35
CA PHE A 218 1.11 -11.56 -9.71
C PHE A 218 -0.28 -11.44 -10.34
N MET A 219 -0.63 -12.38 -11.21
CA MET A 219 -1.94 -12.41 -11.87
C MET A 219 -3.05 -12.72 -10.87
N GLU A 220 -2.84 -13.66 -9.95
CA GLU A 220 -3.74 -13.92 -8.83
C GLU A 220 -3.96 -12.67 -7.99
N ALA A 221 -2.88 -11.99 -7.56
CA ALA A 221 -2.98 -10.75 -6.80
C ALA A 221 -3.75 -9.66 -7.55
N ARG A 222 -3.50 -9.52 -8.85
CA ARG A 222 -4.16 -8.52 -9.70
C ARG A 222 -5.66 -8.78 -9.84
N PHE A 223 -6.06 -10.01 -10.11
CA PHE A 223 -7.46 -10.36 -10.36
C PHE A 223 -8.23 -10.63 -9.06
N GLY A 224 -7.54 -11.03 -7.99
CA GLY A 224 -8.09 -11.32 -6.67
C GLY A 224 -8.27 -10.09 -5.78
N ALA A 225 -7.73 -8.92 -6.14
CA ALA A 225 -7.77 -7.72 -5.29
C ALA A 225 -9.18 -7.34 -4.82
N ASP A 226 -10.18 -7.43 -5.72
CA ASP A 226 -11.56 -7.07 -5.38
C ASP A 226 -12.17 -8.05 -4.36
N GLU A 227 -11.89 -9.35 -4.51
CA GLU A 227 -12.31 -10.40 -3.58
C GLU A 227 -11.61 -10.26 -2.22
N PHE A 228 -10.32 -9.91 -2.24
CA PHE A 228 -9.53 -9.63 -1.05
C PHE A 228 -9.99 -8.35 -0.31
N GLY A 229 -10.83 -7.52 -0.94
CA GLY A 229 -11.41 -6.32 -0.32
C GLY A 229 -10.58 -5.05 -0.52
N THR A 230 -9.71 -5.01 -1.54
CA THR A 230 -8.85 -3.87 -1.85
C THR A 230 -8.92 -3.48 -3.34
N GLY A 231 -8.18 -2.43 -3.71
CA GLY A 231 -8.17 -1.92 -5.07
C GLY A 231 -9.49 -1.20 -5.40
N ARG A 232 -10.30 -1.75 -6.32
CA ARG A 232 -11.63 -1.19 -6.65
C ARG A 232 -12.69 -1.55 -5.60
N SER A 233 -12.49 -2.66 -4.91
CA SER A 233 -13.21 -2.99 -3.68
C SER A 233 -12.65 -2.15 -2.54
N THR A 234 -13.54 -1.58 -1.73
CA THR A 234 -13.17 -0.76 -0.58
C THR A 234 -13.53 -1.46 0.74
N ARG A 235 -13.89 -2.74 0.70
CA ARG A 235 -14.43 -3.46 1.88
C ARG A 235 -13.44 -3.53 3.03
N LEU A 236 -12.17 -3.82 2.73
CA LEU A 236 -11.13 -3.97 3.73
C LEU A 236 -10.31 -2.70 3.88
N ALA A 237 -9.59 -2.31 2.83
CA ALA A 237 -8.86 -1.06 2.77
C ALA A 237 -8.39 -0.76 1.34
N THR A 238 -8.63 0.48 0.89
CA THR A 238 -8.03 1.04 -0.32
C THR A 238 -7.07 2.14 0.12
N ILE A 239 -5.79 2.01 -0.23
CA ILE A 239 -4.77 2.97 0.20
C ILE A 239 -4.82 4.21 -0.69
N GLU A 240 -4.92 5.38 -0.08
CA GLU A 240 -4.93 6.68 -0.77
C GLU A 240 -3.53 7.30 -0.81
N HIS A 241 -2.78 7.18 0.29
CA HIS A 241 -1.51 7.88 0.47
C HIS A 241 -0.46 7.07 1.21
N PHE A 242 0.80 7.30 0.82
CA PHE A 242 2.00 6.90 1.54
C PHE A 242 2.85 8.13 1.83
N CYS A 243 3.32 8.28 3.07
CA CYS A 243 4.21 9.37 3.45
C CYS A 243 5.12 8.97 4.61
N LEU A 244 6.19 9.74 4.83
CA LEU A 244 7.01 9.64 6.03
C LEU A 244 6.57 10.74 7.00
N GLU A 245 6.00 10.36 8.14
CA GLU A 245 5.41 11.32 9.06
C GLU A 245 5.28 10.74 10.48
N TYR A 246 4.99 11.59 11.46
CA TYR A 246 4.72 11.18 12.83
C TYR A 246 3.26 10.75 13.04
N PRO A 247 2.99 9.53 13.57
CA PRO A 247 1.62 9.06 13.80
C PRO A 247 0.74 10.00 14.63
N HIS A 248 1.31 10.69 15.62
CA HIS A 248 0.58 11.65 16.46
C HIS A 248 0.09 12.91 15.71
N ILE A 249 0.59 13.18 14.50
CA ILE A 249 0.13 14.28 13.64
C ILE A 249 -1.15 13.86 12.93
N PHE A 250 -1.20 12.63 12.41
CA PHE A 250 -2.37 12.04 11.74
C PHE A 250 -3.53 11.77 12.70
N SER A 251 -3.22 11.46 13.95
CA SER A 251 -4.22 11.19 14.97
C SER A 251 -4.95 12.46 15.44
N LYS A 252 -4.37 13.65 15.21
CA LYS A 252 -5.04 14.93 15.41
C LYS A 252 -5.88 15.26 14.17
N GLU A 253 -7.07 15.85 14.35
CA GLU A 253 -8.04 16.20 13.27
C GLU A 253 -7.50 17.10 12.12
N ARG A 254 -6.20 17.43 12.12
CA ARG A 254 -5.51 18.18 11.06
C ARG A 254 -5.47 17.47 9.71
N TRP A 255 -5.79 16.17 9.61
CA TRP A 255 -5.95 15.53 8.29
C TRP A 255 -7.00 16.23 7.41
N ARG A 256 -8.03 16.83 8.03
CA ARG A 256 -9.04 17.65 7.34
C ARG A 256 -8.45 18.87 6.64
N LEU A 257 -7.40 19.48 7.20
CA LEU A 257 -6.69 20.58 6.57
C LEU A 257 -5.90 20.10 5.36
N TRP A 258 -5.27 18.92 5.45
CA TRP A 258 -4.51 18.34 4.33
C TRP A 258 -5.38 18.12 3.10
N ARG A 259 -6.57 17.53 3.25
CA ARG A 259 -7.56 17.39 2.16
C ARG A 259 -8.01 18.74 1.55
N LYS A 260 -8.07 19.81 2.35
CA LYS A 260 -8.43 21.16 1.86
C LYS A 260 -7.28 21.86 1.15
N THR A 261 -6.04 21.66 1.58
CA THR A 261 -4.87 22.38 1.05
C THR A 261 -4.22 21.72 -0.16
N THR A 262 -4.32 20.41 -0.32
CA THR A 262 -3.67 19.72 -1.46
C THR A 262 -4.51 19.72 -2.73
N GLY A 263 -5.77 20.19 -2.69
CA GLY A 263 -6.63 20.33 -3.87
C GLY A 263 -7.01 19.00 -4.54
N PHE A 264 -6.70 17.86 -3.92
CA PHE A 264 -7.05 16.54 -4.41
C PHE A 264 -8.47 16.18 -3.95
N TRP A 265 -9.44 16.62 -4.74
CA TRP A 265 -10.65 15.84 -4.95
C TRP A 265 -10.31 14.90 -6.12
N LEU A 266 -10.54 13.60 -5.94
CA LEU A 266 -10.30 12.55 -6.95
C LEU A 266 -10.57 13.00 -8.39
#